data_AF-A0A2T3QM87-F1
#
_entry.id   AF-A0A2T3QM87-F1
#
_cell.length_a   1.000
_cell.length_b   1.000
_cell.length_c   1.000
_cell.angle_alpha   90.00
_cell.angle_beta   90.00
_cell.angle_gamma   90.00
#
_symmetry.space_group_name_H-M   'P 1'
#
loop_
_entity.id
_entity.type
_entity.pdbx_description
1 polymer ?
#
loop_
_entity_poly.entity_id
_entity_poly.type
_entity_poly.pdbx_seq_one_letter_code
_entity_poly.pdbx_strand_id
1 'polypeptide(L)'
;MSCSNPFPGQTTNIFKDKFCKWPRLLQISIVLSFLPIFAVLIAVKQNIASLQSLSDTIVVMGFFNIFLLAWGLILFFKARKHWYRNYHIGKSLLVAVLPVFLSGYILINDLPDNRTVQQETSKVVEFSIN
;
A
#
# COMPACT_ATOMS: atom_id res chain seq x y z
N MET A 1 27.24 3.52 4.19
CA MET A 1 26.21 3.45 5.25
C MET A 1 26.67 2.48 6.32
N SER A 2 27.12 3.00 7.47
CA SER A 2 27.50 2.19 8.62
C SER A 2 26.22 1.73 9.35
N CYS A 3 26.08 0.43 9.59
CA CYS A 3 25.01 -0.10 10.42
C CYS A 3 25.42 0.06 11.88
N SER A 4 24.58 0.72 12.68
CA SER A 4 24.78 0.76 14.13
C SER A 4 24.73 -0.67 14.65
N ASN A 5 25.82 -1.11 15.28
CA ASN A 5 25.87 -2.39 15.96
C ASN A 5 25.27 -2.17 17.36
N PRO A 6 24.07 -2.68 17.67
CA PRO A 6 23.46 -2.45 18.98
C PRO A 6 24.24 -3.13 20.12
N PHE A 7 25.23 -3.98 19.79
CA PHE A 7 26.10 -4.66 20.74
C PHE A 7 27.58 -4.42 20.37
N PRO A 8 28.17 -3.28 20.77
CA PRO A 8 29.60 -3.03 20.57
C PRO A 8 30.42 -4.07 21.35
N GLY A 9 31.33 -4.77 20.67
CA GLY A 9 32.25 -5.74 21.29
C GLY A 9 31.91 -7.23 21.13
N GLN A 10 30.76 -7.61 20.57
CA GLN A 10 30.47 -9.02 20.24
C GLN A 10 30.84 -9.35 18.79
N THR A 11 31.68 -10.39 18.59
CA THR A 11 32.01 -10.95 17.27
C THR A 11 30.81 -11.69 16.69
N THR A 12 29.90 -10.92 16.12
CA THR A 12 28.64 -11.41 15.60
C THR A 12 28.78 -12.00 14.19
N ASN A 13 29.46 -13.13 14.05
CA ASN A 13 29.45 -13.89 12.78
C ASN A 13 28.03 -14.31 12.36
N ILE A 14 27.12 -14.50 13.32
CA ILE A 14 25.70 -14.80 13.09
C ILE A 14 24.87 -13.56 12.70
N PHE A 15 25.34 -12.34 13.00
CA PHE A 15 24.66 -11.08 12.63
C PHE A 15 25.29 -10.38 11.43
N LYS A 16 26.16 -11.07 10.69
CA LYS A 16 26.74 -10.63 9.41
C LYS A 16 25.72 -10.64 8.26
N ASP A 17 24.47 -10.99 8.52
CA ASP A 17 23.38 -10.77 7.58
C ASP A 17 23.06 -9.27 7.54
N LYS A 18 22.94 -8.71 6.33
CA LYS A 18 22.70 -7.28 6.05
C LYS A 18 21.25 -6.89 6.38
N PHE A 19 20.78 -7.23 7.59
CA PHE A 19 19.45 -6.96 8.13
C PHE A 19 19.11 -5.48 8.27
N CYS A 20 20.06 -4.56 8.08
CA CYS A 20 19.74 -3.14 7.85
C CYS A 20 18.90 -2.92 6.59
N LYS A 21 19.00 -3.81 5.59
CA LYS A 21 18.29 -3.64 4.31
C LYS A 21 16.82 -4.02 4.42
N TRP A 22 16.49 -5.16 5.02
CA TRP A 22 15.13 -5.72 4.97
C TRP A 22 14.03 -4.86 5.62
N PRO A 23 14.19 -4.33 6.85
CA PRO A 23 13.18 -3.47 7.47
C PRO A 23 13.05 -2.14 6.73
N ARG A 24 14.16 -1.59 6.23
CA ARG A 24 14.16 -0.37 5.42
C ARG A 24 13.49 -0.61 4.07
N LEU A 25 13.72 -1.76 3.45
CA LEU A 25 13.12 -2.12 2.17
C LEU A 25 11.62 -2.30 2.32
N LEU A 26 11.15 -2.98 3.37
CA LEU A 26 9.71 -3.06 3.70
C LEU A 26 9.11 -1.68 3.94
N GLN A 27 9.76 -0.82 4.73
CA GLN A 27 9.32 0.56 4.96
C GLN A 27 9.22 1.36 3.66
N ILE A 28 10.25 1.29 2.80
CA ILE A 28 10.26 1.97 1.51
C ILE A 28 9.16 1.42 0.61
N SER A 29 8.94 0.10 0.58
CA SER A 29 7.87 -0.52 -0.21
C SER A 29 6.48 -0.09 0.25
N ILE A 30 6.25 0.03 1.56
CA ILE A 30 4.98 0.54 2.11
C ILE A 30 4.78 2.02 1.74
N VAL A 31 5.82 2.85 1.80
CA VAL A 31 5.70 4.26 1.39
C VAL A 31 5.48 4.37 -0.12
N LEU A 32 6.17 3.54 -0.91
CA LEU A 32 6.09 3.54 -2.36
C LEU A 32 4.72 3.04 -2.86
N SER A 33 4.02 2.19 -2.11
CA SER A 33 2.68 1.73 -2.49
C SER A 33 1.60 2.82 -2.43
N PHE A 34 1.86 3.93 -1.73
CA PHE A 34 0.96 5.09 -1.73
C PHE A 34 1.09 5.95 -2.99
N LEU A 35 2.28 6.00 -3.60
CA LEU A 35 2.55 6.90 -4.74
C LEU A 35 1.59 6.71 -5.92
N PRO A 36 1.26 5.47 -6.35
CA PRO A 36 0.29 5.25 -7.42
C PRO A 36 -1.10 5.79 -7.09
N ILE A 37 -1.58 5.60 -5.85
CA ILE A 37 -2.89 6.08 -5.40
C ILE A 37 -2.91 7.62 -5.44
N PHE A 38 -1.87 8.28 -4.92
CA PHE A 38 -1.77 9.74 -4.97
C PHE A 38 -1.68 10.27 -6.40
N ALA A 39 -0.93 9.60 -7.29
CA ALA A 39 -0.79 10.01 -8.68
C ALA A 39 -2.13 9.97 -9.41
N VAL A 40 -2.90 8.87 -9.26
CA VAL A 40 -4.22 8.74 -9.89
C VAL A 40 -5.22 9.72 -9.28
N LEU A 41 -5.19 9.97 -7.97
CA LEU A 41 -6.02 11.00 -7.34
C LEU A 41 -5.80 12.40 -7.93
N ILE A 42 -4.53 12.77 -8.18
CA ILE A 42 -4.21 14.06 -8.83
C ILE A 42 -4.72 14.06 -10.27
N ALA A 43 -4.53 12.97 -11.02
CA ALA A 43 -5.00 12.84 -12.39
C ALA A 43 -6.53 12.96 -12.50
N VAL A 44 -7.28 12.37 -11.55
CA VAL A 44 -8.74 12.50 -11.46
C VAL A 44 -9.14 13.96 -11.17
N LYS A 45 -8.45 14.63 -10.23
CA LYS A 45 -8.70 16.06 -9.95
C LYS A 45 -8.43 16.97 -11.14
N GLN A 46 -7.52 16.58 -12.02
CA GLN A 46 -7.20 17.31 -13.24
C GLN A 46 -8.10 16.91 -14.43
N ASN A 47 -9.10 16.05 -14.23
CA ASN A 47 -9.96 15.48 -15.29
C ASN A 47 -9.20 14.71 -16.38
N ILE A 48 -8.00 14.19 -16.06
CA ILE A 48 -7.18 13.38 -16.98
C ILE A 48 -7.59 11.90 -16.88
N ALA A 49 -8.04 11.46 -15.70
CA ALA A 49 -8.43 10.08 -15.42
C ALA A 49 -9.86 9.99 -14.88
N SER A 50 -10.50 8.85 -15.14
CA SER A 50 -11.86 8.56 -14.66
C SER A 50 -11.87 8.10 -13.20
N LEU A 51 -13.03 8.24 -12.54
CA LEU A 51 -13.26 7.67 -11.20
C LEU A 51 -13.11 6.14 -11.20
N GLN A 52 -13.43 5.46 -12.31
CA GLN A 52 -13.24 4.02 -12.45
C GLN A 52 -11.75 3.64 -12.33
N SER A 53 -10.87 4.41 -12.98
CA SER A 53 -9.42 4.20 -12.92
C SER A 53 -8.87 4.35 -11.50
N LEU A 54 -9.47 5.23 -10.69
CA LEU A 54 -9.14 5.36 -9.26
C LEU A 54 -9.56 4.12 -8.47
N SER A 55 -10.78 3.64 -8.68
CA SER A 55 -11.29 2.42 -8.04
C SER A 55 -10.41 1.21 -8.36
N ASP A 56 -10.11 0.98 -9.64
CA ASP A 56 -9.24 -0.12 -10.09
C ASP A 56 -7.84 -0.03 -9.45
N THR A 57 -7.29 1.18 -9.37
CA THR A 57 -5.98 1.42 -8.73
C THR A 57 -6.03 1.10 -7.24
N ILE A 58 -7.09 1.48 -6.53
CA ILE A 58 -7.26 1.20 -5.11
C ILE A 58 -7.37 -0.30 -4.86
N VAL A 59 -8.10 -1.03 -5.71
CA VAL A 59 -8.22 -2.49 -5.63
C VAL A 59 -6.86 -3.16 -5.83
N VAL A 60 -6.15 -2.84 -6.91
CA VAL A 60 -4.83 -3.41 -7.23
C VAL A 60 -3.83 -3.11 -6.12
N MET A 61 -3.77 -1.86 -5.64
CA MET A 61 -2.88 -1.47 -4.56
C MET A 61 -3.30 -2.08 -3.22
N GLY A 62 -4.60 -2.30 -2.99
CA GLY A 62 -5.12 -3.02 -1.84
C GLY A 62 -4.56 -4.43 -1.75
N PHE A 63 -4.63 -5.20 -2.85
CA PHE A 63 -4.03 -6.53 -2.92
C PHE A 63 -2.51 -6.51 -2.69
N PHE A 64 -1.81 -5.55 -3.30
CA PHE A 64 -0.37 -5.40 -3.10
C PHE A 64 -0.02 -5.08 -1.64
N ASN A 65 -0.79 -4.22 -0.98
CA ASN A 65 -0.61 -3.88 0.43
C ASN A 65 -0.89 -5.07 1.36
N ILE A 66 -1.89 -5.90 1.05
CA ILE A 66 -2.14 -7.16 1.77
C ILE A 66 -0.93 -8.10 1.63
N PHE A 67 -0.37 -8.22 0.42
CA PHE A 67 0.85 -9.01 0.19
C PHE A 67 2.05 -8.48 1.01
N LEU A 68 2.27 -7.16 1.02
CA LEU A 68 3.31 -6.53 1.84
C LEU A 68 3.09 -6.78 3.34
N LEU A 69 1.84 -6.74 3.82
CA LEU A 69 1.50 -7.02 5.20
C LEU A 69 1.77 -8.48 5.57
N ALA A 70 1.39 -9.43 4.71
CA ALA A 70 1.69 -10.85 4.88
C ALA A 70 3.20 -11.11 4.92
N TRP A 71 3.97 -10.48 4.03
CA TRP A 71 5.43 -10.54 4.06
C TRP A 71 5.99 -9.95 5.37
N GLY A 72 5.51 -8.77 5.78
CA GLY A 72 5.87 -8.16 7.06
C GLY A 72 5.64 -9.10 8.25
N LEU A 73 4.52 -9.83 8.27
CA LEU A 73 4.20 -10.80 9.32
C LEU A 73 5.16 -11.98 9.34
N ILE A 74 5.54 -12.51 8.16
CA ILE A 74 6.54 -13.57 8.05
C ILE A 74 7.89 -13.09 8.63
N LEU A 75 8.30 -11.86 8.31
CA LEU A 75 9.52 -11.27 8.85
C LEU A 75 9.44 -11.05 10.36
N PHE A 76 8.29 -10.60 10.87
CA PHE A 76 8.04 -10.44 12.30
C PHE A 76 8.19 -11.78 13.05
N PHE A 77 7.60 -12.85 12.52
CA PHE A 77 7.73 -14.17 13.13
C PHE A 77 9.16 -14.72 13.12
N LYS A 78 9.91 -14.50 12.04
CA LYS A 78 11.33 -14.85 11.99
C LYS A 78 12.18 -14.02 12.96
N ALA A 79 11.80 -12.76 13.20
CA ALA A 79 12.54 -11.84 14.06
C ALA A 79 12.23 -11.98 15.56
N ARG A 80 11.28 -12.83 15.98
CA ARG A 80 10.88 -12.99 17.40
C ARG A 80 12.06 -13.26 18.34
N LYS A 81 13.08 -14.01 17.89
CA LYS A 81 14.26 -14.32 18.70
C LYS A 81 15.16 -13.10 18.96
N HIS A 82 14.95 -11.96 18.30
CA HIS A 82 15.84 -10.80 18.33
C HIS A 82 15.03 -9.56 18.69
N TRP A 83 14.97 -9.23 19.98
CA TRP A 83 14.11 -8.18 20.55
C TRP A 83 14.17 -6.85 19.79
N TYR A 84 15.38 -6.34 19.52
CA TYR A 84 15.59 -5.08 18.78
C TYR A 84 15.01 -5.13 17.34
N ARG A 85 15.15 -6.27 16.64
CA ARG A 85 14.63 -6.43 15.28
C ARG A 85 13.10 -6.56 15.28
N ASN A 86 12.56 -7.28 16.24
CA ASN A 86 11.12 -7.46 16.43
C ASN A 86 10.42 -6.10 16.67
N TYR A 87 11.04 -5.22 17.46
CA TYR A 87 10.54 -3.87 17.72
C TYR A 87 10.43 -3.03 16.43
N HIS A 88 11.50 -2.95 15.63
CA HIS A 88 11.49 -2.13 14.42
C HIS A 88 10.59 -2.69 13.32
N ILE A 89 10.53 -4.01 13.14
CA ILE A 89 9.62 -4.65 12.18
C ILE A 89 8.16 -4.47 12.62
N GLY A 90 7.87 -4.64 13.91
CA GLY A 90 6.53 -4.41 14.46
C GLY A 90 6.02 -2.98 14.22
N LYS A 91 6.88 -1.97 14.42
CA LYS A 91 6.56 -0.58 14.08
C LYS A 91 6.20 -0.40 12.60
N SER A 92 6.96 -1.00 11.70
CA SER A 92 6.67 -0.94 10.27
C SER A 92 5.39 -1.69 9.89
N LEU A 93 5.10 -2.78 10.58
CA LEU A 93 3.88 -3.55 10.39
C LEU A 93 2.64 -2.72 10.77
N LEU A 94 2.70 -1.97 11.88
CA LEU A 94 1.62 -1.06 12.27
C LEU A 94 1.37 0.02 11.21
N VAL A 95 2.42 0.55 10.59
CA VAL A 95 2.27 1.53 9.48
C VAL A 95 1.66 0.85 8.24
N ALA A 96 2.01 -0.41 7.96
CA ALA A 96 1.46 -1.18 6.84
C ALA A 96 -0.05 -1.49 6.97
N VAL A 97 -0.60 -1.43 8.18
CA VAL A 97 -2.04 -1.64 8.42
C VAL A 97 -2.87 -0.47 7.90
N LEU A 98 -2.35 0.76 7.95
CA LEU A 98 -3.05 1.97 7.47
C LEU A 98 -3.51 1.90 6.01
N PRO A 99 -2.65 1.60 5.02
CA PRO A 99 -3.08 1.52 3.62
C PRO A 99 -4.09 0.39 3.38
N VAL A 100 -3.96 -0.73 4.10
CA VAL A 100 -4.92 -1.84 4.01
C VAL A 100 -6.29 -1.38 4.54
N PHE A 101 -6.33 -0.76 5.72
CA PHE A 101 -7.58 -0.22 6.27
C PHE A 101 -8.19 0.84 5.36
N LEU A 102 -7.39 1.75 4.82
CA LEU A 102 -7.87 2.81 3.94
C LEU A 102 -8.46 2.21 2.65
N SER A 103 -7.75 1.28 2.01
CA SER A 103 -8.23 0.60 0.80
C SER A 103 -9.51 -0.21 1.06
N GLY A 104 -9.60 -0.91 2.20
CA GLY A 104 -10.80 -1.64 2.59
C GLY A 104 -11.97 -0.73 2.93
N TYR A 105 -11.73 0.38 3.64
CA TYR A 105 -12.75 1.38 3.96
C TYR A 105 -13.33 2.00 2.69
N ILE A 106 -12.47 2.37 1.74
CA ILE A 106 -12.91 2.92 0.46
C ILE A 106 -13.71 1.87 -0.31
N LEU A 107 -13.20 0.64 -0.43
CA LEU A 107 -13.90 -0.43 -1.16
C LEU A 107 -15.31 -0.71 -0.59
N ILE A 108 -15.46 -0.71 0.74
CA ILE A 108 -16.75 -0.99 1.39
C ILE A 108 -17.74 0.16 1.21
N ASN A 109 -17.28 1.42 1.30
CA ASN A 109 -18.16 2.59 1.24
C ASN A 109 -18.44 3.10 -0.18
N ASP A 110 -17.47 2.94 -1.10
CA ASP A 110 -17.59 3.34 -2.50
C ASP A 110 -17.98 2.17 -3.42
N LEU A 111 -18.39 1.02 -2.87
CA LEU A 111 -19.06 -0.05 -3.64
C LEU A 111 -20.29 0.60 -4.29
N PRO A 112 -20.26 0.85 -5.61
CA PRO A 112 -21.35 1.54 -6.25
C PRO A 112 -22.56 0.61 -6.18
N ASP A 113 -23.63 1.08 -5.55
CA ASP A 113 -24.96 0.53 -5.76
C ASP A 113 -25.10 0.45 -7.29
N ASN A 114 -25.31 -0.74 -7.85
CA ASN A 114 -25.30 -1.07 -9.29
C ASN A 114 -26.38 -0.32 -10.12
N ARG A 115 -26.86 0.83 -9.64
CA ARG A 115 -27.98 1.62 -10.14
C ARG A 115 -27.56 2.83 -10.98
N THR A 116 -26.30 3.23 -10.99
CA THR A 116 -25.85 4.42 -11.75
C THR A 116 -25.45 4.13 -13.20
N VAL A 117 -25.26 2.85 -13.59
CA VAL A 117 -24.98 2.45 -14.98
C VAL A 117 -26.14 2.75 -15.94
N GLN A 118 -27.36 2.99 -15.44
CA GLN A 118 -28.48 3.39 -16.29
C GLN A 118 -28.49 4.89 -16.68
N GLN A 119 -27.67 5.75 -16.07
CA GLN A 119 -27.87 7.19 -16.22
C GLN A 119 -27.07 7.86 -17.36
N GLU A 120 -26.11 7.17 -18.00
CA GLU A 120 -25.35 7.76 -19.13
C GLU A 120 -25.84 7.36 -20.53
N THR A 121 -26.75 6.38 -20.67
CA THR A 121 -27.23 5.92 -21.99
C THR A 121 -28.47 6.62 -22.54
N SER A 122 -28.99 7.66 -21.87
CA SER A 122 -30.21 8.38 -22.32
C SER A 122 -29.99 9.87 -22.57
N LYS A 123 -28.89 10.22 -23.23
CA LYS A 123 -28.78 11.49 -23.97
C LYS A 123 -28.31 11.21 -25.39
N VAL A 124 -29.13 10.46 -26.13
CA VAL A 124 -29.10 10.51 -27.59
C VAL A 124 -29.58 11.90 -27.97
N VAL A 125 -28.64 12.71 -28.46
CA VAL A 125 -28.91 14.04 -28.99
C VAL A 125 -29.66 13.86 -30.31
N GLU A 126 -30.98 14.04 -30.28
CA GLU A 126 -31.79 14.12 -31.48
C GLU A 126 -31.61 15.52 -32.09
N PHE A 127 -30.66 15.64 -33.03
CA PHE A 127 -30.61 16.77 -33.94
C PHE A 127 -31.78 16.63 -34.91
N SER A 128 -32.87 17.37 -34.69
CA SER A 128 -33.83 17.64 -35.76
C SER A 128 -33.27 18.76 -36.63
N ILE A 129 -32.94 18.42 -37.87
CA ILE A 129 -32.73 19.39 -38.94
C ILE A 129 -34.01 19.38 -39.77
N ASN A 130 -34.52 20.60 -40.00
CA ASN A 130 -35.61 21.04 -40.87
C ASN A 130 -37.02 21.10 -40.27
#